data_AF-A0A8S9A1R5-F1
#
_entry.id   AF-A0A8S9A1R5-F1
#
_cell.length_a   1.000
_cell.length_b   1.000
_cell.length_c   1.000
_cell.angle_alpha   90.00
_cell.angle_beta   90.00
_cell.angle_gamma   90.00
#
_symmetry.space_group_name_H-M   'P 1'
#
loop_
_entity.id
_entity.type
_entity.pdbx_description
1 polymer ?
#
loop_
_entity_poly.entity_id
_entity_poly.type
_entity_poly.pdbx_seq_one_letter_code
_entity_poly.pdbx_strand_id
1 'polypeptide(L)'
;MRSASMRRSASGRSGLWTYHWATCTATSAIAVLWNLLFNWAFEHWESRQTVRGRNVRRRIAHAVGFEGGLVVILVPILAWWFGISLWQAFVMDLALVIFFLGYTFVFNWMFDQLFGLPASAARASATPVSAARPGKPGRRR
;
A
#
# COMPACT_ATOMS: atom_id res chain seq x y z
N MET A 1 -21.99 -1.91 -56.98
CA MET A 1 -22.31 -0.82 -56.01
C MET A 1 -22.64 -1.37 -54.61
N ARG A 2 -21.72 -2.09 -53.92
CA ARG A 2 -21.96 -2.65 -52.56
C ARG A 2 -20.68 -2.73 -51.72
N SER A 3 -19.90 -1.65 -51.67
CA SER A 3 -18.59 -1.71 -50.99
C SER A 3 -18.11 -0.36 -50.44
N ALA A 4 -19.02 0.47 -49.91
CA ALA A 4 -18.67 1.78 -49.35
C ALA A 4 -19.20 2.07 -47.92
N SER A 5 -20.09 1.25 -47.34
CA SER A 5 -20.78 1.61 -46.09
C SER A 5 -20.22 0.99 -44.81
N MET A 6 -19.23 0.08 -44.88
CA MET A 6 -18.84 -0.74 -43.72
C MET A 6 -17.51 -0.34 -43.05
N ARG A 7 -17.11 0.94 -43.16
CA ARG A 7 -15.83 1.46 -42.61
C ARG A 7 -15.97 2.68 -41.69
N ARG A 8 -17.16 2.96 -41.16
CA ARG A 8 -17.44 4.17 -40.35
C ARG A 8 -17.68 3.97 -38.85
N SER A 9 -17.59 2.75 -38.31
CA SER A 9 -17.95 2.49 -36.90
C SER A 9 -16.77 2.38 -35.90
N ALA A 10 -15.51 2.35 -36.38
CA ALA A 10 -14.36 2.13 -35.50
C ALA A 10 -13.71 3.40 -34.92
N SER A 11 -14.02 4.60 -35.44
CA SER A 11 -13.30 5.84 -35.10
C SER A 11 -13.87 6.62 -33.92
N GLY A 12 -15.02 6.22 -33.37
CA GLY A 12 -15.68 6.95 -32.26
C GLY A 12 -15.32 6.45 -30.85
N ARG A 13 -14.63 5.31 -30.72
CA ARG A 13 -14.35 4.66 -29.43
C ARG A 13 -12.92 4.89 -28.93
N SER A 14 -12.02 5.40 -29.77
CA SER A 14 -10.61 5.62 -29.45
C SER A 14 -10.38 6.75 -28.45
N GLY A 15 -11.27 7.74 -28.38
CA GLY A 15 -11.18 8.86 -27.44
C GLY A 15 -11.34 8.44 -25.97
N LEU A 16 -12.28 7.55 -25.67
CA LEU A 16 -12.58 7.12 -24.30
C LEU A 16 -11.39 6.37 -23.65
N TRP A 17 -10.73 5.49 -24.39
CA TRP A 17 -9.52 4.80 -23.91
C TRP A 17 -8.36 5.78 -23.72
N THR A 18 -8.34 6.90 -24.44
CA THR A 18 -7.26 7.88 -24.31
C THR A 18 -7.30 8.69 -23.01
N TYR A 19 -8.48 8.90 -22.43
CA TYR A 19 -8.60 9.61 -21.16
C TYR A 19 -8.22 8.73 -19.96
N HIS A 20 -8.38 7.41 -20.09
CA HIS A 20 -8.04 6.47 -19.01
C HIS A 20 -6.53 6.42 -18.76
N TRP A 21 -5.69 6.37 -19.80
CA TRP A 21 -4.24 6.38 -19.60
C TRP A 21 -3.74 7.72 -19.03
N ALA A 22 -4.35 8.83 -19.44
CA ALA A 22 -3.99 10.17 -18.95
C ALA A 22 -4.33 10.33 -17.46
N THR A 23 -5.51 9.87 -17.04
CA THR A 23 -5.93 9.89 -15.64
C THR A 23 -5.07 8.97 -14.78
N CYS A 24 -4.77 7.74 -15.23
CA CYS A 24 -3.85 6.84 -14.52
C CYS A 24 -2.45 7.45 -14.34
N THR A 25 -1.95 8.17 -15.36
CA THR A 25 -0.65 8.84 -15.30
C THR A 25 -0.69 9.99 -14.28
N ALA A 26 -1.75 10.79 -14.29
CA ALA A 26 -1.94 11.90 -13.35
C ALA A 26 -2.07 11.40 -11.91
N THR A 27 -2.87 10.36 -11.65
CA THR A 27 -3.02 9.79 -10.30
C THR A 27 -1.71 9.19 -9.79
N SER A 28 -0.94 8.53 -10.67
CA SER A 28 0.38 8.00 -10.31
C SER A 28 1.36 9.12 -9.98
N ALA A 29 1.38 10.20 -10.77
CA ALA A 29 2.22 11.37 -10.52
C ALA A 29 1.88 12.03 -9.18
N ILE A 30 0.58 12.20 -8.89
CA ILE A 30 0.09 12.75 -7.61
C ILE A 30 0.50 11.85 -6.43
N ALA A 31 0.37 10.53 -6.58
CA ALA A 31 0.78 9.57 -5.54
C ALA A 31 2.29 9.65 -5.25
N VAL A 32 3.13 9.76 -6.29
CA VAL A 32 4.58 9.95 -6.14
C VAL A 32 4.91 11.30 -5.50
N LEU A 33 4.26 12.37 -5.94
CA LEU A 33 4.41 13.72 -5.37
C LEU A 33 4.06 13.76 -3.89
N TRP A 34 2.93 13.15 -3.52
CA TRP A 34 2.50 13.07 -2.13
C TRP A 34 3.48 12.27 -1.26
N ASN A 35 3.93 11.12 -1.76
CA ASN A 35 4.93 10.31 -1.08
C ASN A 35 6.24 11.10 -0.85
N LEU A 36 6.72 11.81 -1.86
CA LEU A 36 7.92 12.65 -1.76
C LEU A 36 7.74 13.82 -0.78
N LEU A 37 6.63 14.54 -0.86
CA LEU A 37 6.31 15.66 0.04
C LEU A 37 6.21 15.19 1.49
N PHE A 38 5.55 14.05 1.73
CA PHE A 38 5.42 13.49 3.07
C PHE A 38 6.78 13.05 3.62
N ASN A 39 7.56 12.30 2.82
CA ASN A 39 8.88 11.85 3.24
C ASN A 39 9.79 13.05 3.56
N TRP A 40 9.77 14.10 2.74
CA TRP A 40 10.53 15.33 2.98
C TRP A 40 10.07 16.07 4.25
N ALA A 41 8.75 16.23 4.44
CA ALA A 41 8.21 16.89 5.62
C ALA A 41 8.52 16.10 6.91
N PHE A 42 8.46 14.77 6.83
CA PHE A 42 8.79 13.89 7.95
C PHE A 42 10.29 13.94 8.27
N GLU A 43 11.15 13.92 7.25
CA GLU A 43 12.60 14.02 7.42
C GLU A 43 13.01 15.40 7.96
N HIS A 44 12.37 16.48 7.52
CA HIS A 44 12.57 17.83 8.07
C HIS A 44 12.14 17.92 9.53
N TRP A 45 11.01 17.31 9.90
CA TRP A 45 10.60 17.17 11.30
C TRP A 45 11.58 16.30 12.11
N GLU A 46 12.08 15.22 11.51
CA GLU A 46 13.02 14.30 12.13
C GLU A 46 14.37 14.96 12.41
N SER A 47 14.84 15.79 11.47
CA SER A 47 16.09 16.55 11.57
C SER A 47 16.11 17.55 12.73
N ARG A 48 14.92 17.99 13.18
CA ARG A 48 14.76 18.89 14.33
C ARG A 48 14.79 18.16 15.68
N GLN A 49 14.87 16.82 15.69
CA GLN A 49 14.89 16.02 16.91
C GLN A 49 16.30 15.56 17.28
N THR A 50 16.74 15.90 18.50
CA THR A 50 18.11 15.66 19.01
C THR A 50 18.44 14.19 19.32
N VAL A 51 17.45 13.29 19.44
CA VAL A 51 17.68 11.90 19.89
C VAL A 51 17.73 10.91 18.71
N ARG A 52 18.93 10.59 18.22
CA ARG A 52 19.13 9.57 17.18
C ARG A 52 19.06 8.16 17.77
N GLY A 53 18.02 7.40 17.42
CA GLY A 53 17.85 6.02 17.84
C GLY A 53 16.61 5.37 17.23
N ARG A 54 16.70 4.05 16.97
CA ARG A 54 15.71 3.18 16.30
C ARG A 54 14.44 3.01 17.15
N ASN A 55 13.69 4.10 17.31
CA ASN A 55 12.53 4.20 18.18
C ASN A 55 11.26 3.80 17.41
N VAL A 56 10.59 2.75 17.88
CA VAL A 56 9.25 2.34 17.40
C VAL A 56 8.27 3.52 17.40
N ARG A 57 8.43 4.45 18.35
CA ARG A 57 7.68 5.71 18.40
C ARG A 57 7.78 6.56 17.13
N ARG A 58 8.96 6.60 16.47
CA ARG A 58 9.14 7.31 15.19
C ARG A 58 8.41 6.62 14.05
N ARG A 59 8.35 5.29 14.05
CA ARG A 59 7.58 4.51 13.06
C ARG A 59 6.08 4.73 13.21
N ILE A 60 5.59 4.75 14.44
CA ILE A 60 4.18 5.07 14.73
C ILE A 60 3.88 6.51 14.31
N ALA A 61 4.74 7.48 14.64
CA ALA A 61 4.57 8.86 14.21
C ALA A 61 4.55 9.00 12.68
N HIS A 62 5.41 8.25 11.96
CA HIS A 62 5.40 8.23 10.49
C HIS A 62 4.10 7.66 9.94
N ALA A 63 3.66 6.50 10.44
CA ALA A 63 2.44 5.85 9.97
C ALA A 63 1.20 6.72 10.24
N VAL A 64 1.07 7.24 11.47
CA VAL A 64 -0.05 8.10 11.86
C VAL A 64 0.00 9.44 11.14
N GLY A 65 1.19 10.02 10.92
CA GLY A 65 1.35 11.25 10.16
C GLY A 65 0.98 11.07 8.68
N PHE A 66 1.37 9.96 8.07
CA PHE A 66 1.08 9.68 6.66
C PHE A 66 -0.43 9.49 6.46
N GLU A 67 -1.02 8.64 7.28
CA GLU A 67 -2.45 8.34 7.23
C GLU A 67 -3.28 9.57 7.59
N GLY A 68 -2.92 10.26 8.69
CA GLY A 68 -3.61 11.46 9.14
C GLY A 68 -3.50 12.63 8.16
N GLY A 69 -2.32 12.82 7.55
CA GLY A 69 -2.11 13.83 6.50
C GLY A 69 -2.94 13.55 5.26
N LEU A 70 -3.03 12.29 4.84
CA LEU A 70 -3.92 11.87 3.76
C LEU A 70 -5.38 12.18 4.10
N VAL A 71 -5.86 11.78 5.28
CA VAL A 71 -7.23 12.06 5.73
C VAL A 71 -7.56 13.56 5.68
N VAL A 72 -6.65 14.42 6.16
CA VAL A 72 -6.85 15.88 6.17
C VAL A 72 -7.00 16.46 4.76
N ILE A 73 -6.38 15.86 3.75
CA ILE A 73 -6.47 16.32 2.35
C ILE A 73 -7.60 15.64 1.59
N LEU A 74 -7.77 14.33 1.78
CA LEU A 74 -8.71 13.51 1.05
C LEU A 74 -10.15 13.78 1.49
N VAL A 75 -10.39 13.91 2.79
CA VAL A 75 -11.75 14.11 3.33
C VAL A 75 -12.41 15.39 2.79
N PRO A 76 -11.74 16.57 2.75
CA PRO A 76 -12.32 17.76 2.13
C PRO A 76 -12.62 17.59 0.63
N ILE A 77 -11.74 16.90 -0.10
CA ILE A 77 -11.94 16.64 -1.54
C ILE A 77 -13.14 15.72 -1.75
N LEU A 78 -13.26 14.64 -0.97
CA LEU A 78 -14.38 13.70 -1.01
C LEU A 78 -15.69 14.39 -0.62
N ALA A 79 -15.68 15.19 0.45
CA ALA A 79 -16.84 15.96 0.88
C ALA A 79 -17.32 16.92 -0.22
N TRP A 80 -16.40 17.63 -0.87
CA TRP A 80 -16.70 18.52 -1.99
C TRP A 80 -17.22 17.75 -3.22
N TRP A 81 -16.59 16.62 -3.57
CA TRP A 81 -16.96 15.82 -4.73
C TRP A 81 -18.34 15.16 -4.59
N PHE A 82 -18.63 14.59 -3.42
CA PHE A 82 -19.89 13.89 -3.15
C PHE A 82 -21.00 14.80 -2.61
N GLY A 83 -20.71 16.07 -2.31
CA GLY A 83 -21.67 17.01 -1.75
C GLY A 83 -22.16 16.60 -0.35
N ILE A 84 -21.30 15.95 0.44
CA ILE A 84 -21.62 15.43 1.77
C ILE A 84 -20.85 16.19 2.85
N SER A 85 -21.25 16.02 4.11
CA SER A 85 -20.51 16.63 5.24
C SER A 85 -19.12 16.01 5.41
N LEU A 86 -18.18 16.77 5.99
CA LEU A 86 -16.84 16.28 6.32
C LEU A 86 -16.86 15.02 7.20
N TRP A 87 -17.80 14.95 8.14
CA TRP A 87 -17.96 13.77 9.00
C TRP A 87 -18.39 12.53 8.20
N GLN A 88 -19.35 12.69 7.28
CA GLN A 88 -19.77 11.59 6.40
C GLN A 88 -18.63 11.15 5.48
N ALA A 89 -17.89 12.09 4.89
CA ALA A 89 -16.74 11.77 4.05
C ALA A 89 -15.64 11.04 4.84
N PHE A 90 -15.35 11.47 6.06
CA PHE A 90 -14.41 10.79 6.95
C PHE A 90 -14.86 9.36 7.31
N VAL A 91 -16.12 9.18 7.71
CA VAL A 91 -16.67 7.86 8.04
C VAL A 91 -16.66 6.94 6.81
N MET A 92 -16.97 7.46 5.62
CA MET A 92 -16.90 6.70 4.38
C MET A 92 -15.48 6.25 4.05
N ASP A 93 -14.50 7.15 4.16
CA ASP A 93 -13.09 6.85 3.93
C ASP A 93 -12.59 5.78 4.91
N LEU A 94 -12.89 5.94 6.20
CA LEU A 94 -12.55 4.98 7.25
C LEU A 94 -13.22 3.61 7.04
N ALA A 95 -14.50 3.59 6.67
CA ALA A 95 -15.24 2.37 6.39
C ALA A 95 -14.62 1.61 5.20
N LEU A 96 -14.18 2.33 4.16
CA LEU A 96 -13.54 1.74 2.99
C LEU A 96 -12.18 1.12 3.35
N VAL A 97 -11.34 1.82 4.13
CA VAL A 97 -10.07 1.29 4.62
C VAL A 97 -10.28 0.02 5.45
N ILE A 98 -11.19 0.06 6.42
CA ILE A 98 -11.49 -1.10 7.28
C ILE A 98 -12.03 -2.27 6.45
N PHE A 99 -12.92 -2.00 5.49
CA PHE A 99 -13.46 -3.01 4.59
C PHE A 99 -12.36 -3.69 3.77
N PHE A 100 -11.45 -2.92 3.15
CA PHE A 100 -10.35 -3.49 2.37
C PHE A 100 -9.37 -4.30 3.23
N LEU A 101 -9.07 -3.84 4.45
CA LEU A 101 -8.24 -4.60 5.39
C LEU A 101 -8.90 -5.92 5.77
N GLY A 102 -10.18 -5.89 6.14
CA GLY A 102 -10.95 -7.08 6.49
C GLY A 102 -11.05 -8.05 5.31
N TYR A 103 -11.39 -7.55 4.11
CA TYR A 103 -11.42 -8.34 2.88
C TYR A 103 -10.09 -9.00 2.60
N THR A 104 -8.98 -8.25 2.63
CA THR A 104 -7.63 -8.79 2.36
C THR A 104 -7.25 -9.86 3.37
N PHE A 105 -7.54 -9.64 4.66
CA PHE A 105 -7.30 -10.63 5.70
C PHE A 105 -8.10 -11.92 5.49
N VAL A 106 -9.42 -11.80 5.29
CA VAL A 106 -10.31 -12.96 5.08
C VAL A 106 -9.94 -13.70 3.80
N PHE A 107 -9.67 -12.97 2.72
CA PHE A 107 -9.24 -13.56 1.46
C PHE A 107 -7.94 -14.35 1.63
N ASN A 108 -6.92 -13.77 2.26
CA ASN A 108 -5.65 -14.45 2.52
C ASN A 108 -5.86 -15.68 3.41
N TRP A 109 -6.68 -15.56 4.45
CA TRP A 109 -6.98 -16.69 5.34
C TRP A 109 -7.69 -17.82 4.61
N MET A 110 -8.71 -17.51 3.81
CA MET A 110 -9.41 -18.51 2.99
C MET A 110 -8.48 -19.12 1.94
N PHE A 111 -7.62 -18.32 1.33
CA PHE A 111 -6.64 -18.78 0.35
C PHE A 111 -5.65 -19.78 0.97
N ASP A 112 -5.11 -19.46 2.15
CA ASP A 112 -4.22 -20.36 2.89
C ASP A 112 -4.93 -21.66 3.30
N GLN A 113 -6.22 -21.60 3.64
CA GLN A 113 -7.01 -22.79 3.95
C GLN A 113 -7.31 -23.67 2.73
N LEU A 114 -7.54 -23.06 1.56
CA LEU A 114 -7.88 -23.79 0.33
C LEU A 114 -6.65 -24.36 -0.39
N PHE A 115 -5.54 -23.61 -0.41
CA PHE A 115 -4.34 -23.97 -1.18
C PHE A 115 -3.18 -24.44 -0.31
N GLY A 116 -3.25 -24.26 1.01
CA GLY A 116 -2.16 -24.56 1.93
C GLY A 116 -1.02 -23.53 1.83
N LEU A 117 -0.23 -23.45 2.90
CA LEU A 117 0.90 -22.53 2.97
C LEU A 117 1.94 -22.85 1.87
N PRO A 118 2.40 -21.85 1.09
CA PRO A 118 3.48 -22.05 0.13
C PRO A 118 4.76 -22.53 0.84
N ALA A 119 5.54 -23.36 0.17
CA ALA A 119 6.74 -24.01 0.73
C ALA A 119 7.78 -23.04 1.33
N SER A 120 7.71 -21.74 1.01
CA SER A 120 8.49 -20.66 1.61
C SER A 120 8.14 -20.36 3.07
N ALA A 121 6.87 -20.49 3.48
CA ALA A 121 6.43 -20.34 4.88
C ALA A 121 6.66 -21.62 5.70
N ALA A 122 6.60 -22.79 5.07
CA ALA A 122 6.82 -24.08 5.73
C ALA A 122 8.29 -24.31 6.16
N ARG A 123 9.27 -23.65 5.52
CA ARG A 123 10.70 -23.83 5.80
C ARG A 123 11.21 -23.02 7.00
N ALA A 124 10.44 -22.02 7.47
CA ALA A 124 10.82 -21.17 8.61
C ALA A 124 10.64 -21.87 9.97
N SER A 125 9.74 -22.86 10.06
CA SER A 125 9.45 -23.60 11.30
C SER A 125 10.31 -24.87 11.47
N ALA A 126 11.01 -25.32 10.43
CA ALA A 126 11.78 -26.55 10.43
C ALA A 126 13.29 -26.31 10.29
N THR A 127 13.93 -25.77 11.33
CA THR A 127 15.38 -25.93 11.50
C THR A 127 15.77 -25.90 12.99
N PRO A 128 15.55 -26.97 13.77
CA PRO A 128 16.43 -27.23 14.89
C PRO A 128 17.71 -27.83 14.31
N VAL A 129 18.60 -26.99 13.76
CA VAL A 129 20.01 -27.40 13.62
C VAL A 129 20.55 -27.39 15.04
N SER A 130 20.38 -28.52 15.71
CA SER A 130 21.27 -28.99 16.75
C SER A 130 22.67 -29.03 16.15
N ALA A 131 23.34 -27.88 16.16
CA ALA A 131 24.78 -27.79 16.07
C ALA A 131 25.35 -28.40 17.36
N ALA A 132 25.31 -29.73 17.43
CA ALA A 132 26.08 -30.52 18.37
C ALA A 132 27.54 -30.11 18.20
N ARG A 133 28.00 -29.28 19.12
CA ARG A 133 29.37 -28.82 19.28
C ARG A 133 30.27 -30.06 19.40
N PRO A 134 31.16 -30.38 18.43
CA PRO A 134 32.10 -31.46 18.66
C PRO A 134 33.09 -30.99 19.72
N GLY A 135 33.03 -31.64 20.87
CA GLY A 135 33.93 -31.45 21.99
C GLY A 135 35.38 -31.70 21.58
N LYS A 136 36.25 -30.82 22.06
CA LYS A 136 37.72 -30.92 22.03
C LYS A 136 38.17 -32.27 22.62
N PRO A 137 39.06 -33.04 21.96
CA PRO A 137 39.98 -33.90 22.67
C PRO A 137 41.26 -33.10 22.92
N GLY A 138 41.50 -32.77 24.20
CA GLY A 138 42.80 -32.28 24.62
C GLY A 138 43.86 -33.35 24.37
N ARG A 139 44.87 -33.02 23.55
CA ARG A 139 46.08 -33.82 23.49
C ARG A 139 47.05 -33.30 24.55
N ARG A 140 47.13 -34.07 25.63
CA ARG A 140 48.16 -34.00 26.66
C ARG A 140 49.51 -34.39 26.03
N ARG A 141 50.54 -33.68 26.50
CA ARG A 141 51.98 -33.97 26.47
C ARG A 141 52.70 -33.67 25.16
#